data_AF-A0A7C7GUP8-F1
#
_entry.id   AF-A0A7C7GUP8-F1
#
_cell.length_a   1.000
_cell.length_b   1.000
_cell.length_c   1.000
_cell.angle_alpha   90.00
_cell.angle_beta   90.00
_cell.angle_gamma   90.00
#
_symmetry.space_group_name_H-M   'P 1'
#
loop_
_entity.id
_entity.type
_entity.pdbx_description
1 polymer ?
#
loop_
_entity_poly.entity_id
_entity_poly.type
_entity_poly.pdbx_seq_one_letter_code
_entity_poly.pdbx_strand_id
1 'polypeptide(L)' 'MALTQEQLGFFDAFGYLMIPQLFSSSETDEIIEAFEWTIQNCGGGKDHDGSSRTMFPGPIEH' A
#
# COMPACT_ATOMS: atom_id res chain seq x y z
N MET A 1 -17.63 -5.05 -4.60
CA MET A 1 -18.13 -3.67 -4.40
C MET A 1 -18.25 -3.04 -5.79
N ALA A 2 -19.34 -2.34 -6.10
CA ALA A 2 -19.48 -1.60 -7.37
C ALA A 2 -19.42 -0.10 -7.06
N LEU A 3 -18.64 0.65 -7.83
CA LEU A 3 -18.53 2.10 -7.68
C LEU A 3 -19.79 2.79 -8.18
N THR A 4 -20.15 3.92 -7.56
CA THR A 4 -21.23 4.76 -8.07
C THR A 4 -20.77 5.53 -9.31
N GLN A 5 -21.73 5.99 -10.13
CA GLN A 5 -21.42 6.81 -11.30
C GLN A 5 -20.69 8.11 -10.93
N GLU A 6 -20.97 8.66 -9.75
CA GLU A 6 -20.28 9.84 -9.22
C GLU A 6 -18.81 9.54 -8.90
N GLN A 7 -18.53 8.40 -8.26
CA GLN A 7 -17.16 7.96 -7.96
C GLN A 7 -16.37 7.68 -9.25
N LEU A 8 -17.02 7.06 -10.24
CA LEU A 8 -16.43 6.85 -11.57
C LEU A 8 -16.10 8.20 -12.24
N GLY A 9 -17.06 9.13 -12.26
CA GLY A 9 -16.84 10.46 -12.83
C GLY A 9 -15.75 11.26 -12.12
N PHE A 10 -15.65 11.14 -10.79
CA PHE A 10 -14.56 11.74 -10.02
C PHE A 10 -13.20 11.15 -10.42
N PHE A 11 -13.11 9.83 -10.48
CA PHE A 11 -11.87 9.15 -10.91
C PHE A 11 -11.47 9.57 -12.33
N ASP A 12 -12.41 9.61 -13.26
CA ASP A 12 -12.14 10.04 -14.65
C ASP A 12 -11.62 11.48 -14.73
N ALA A 13 -12.09 12.37 -13.84
CA ALA A 13 -11.68 13.77 -13.81
C ALA A 13 -10.33 14.00 -13.10
N PHE A 14 -10.03 13.26 -12.04
CA PHE A 14 -8.92 13.55 -11.12
C PHE A 14 -7.83 12.46 -11.06
N GLY A 15 -8.09 11.26 -11.59
CA GLY A 15 -7.14 10.14 -11.65
C GLY A 15 -6.95 9.37 -10.34
N TYR A 16 -7.74 9.68 -9.30
CA TYR A 16 -7.73 8.94 -8.04
C TYR A 16 -9.12 8.92 -7.40
N LEU A 17 -9.32 7.98 -6.47
CA LEU A 17 -10.53 7.89 -5.66
C LEU A 17 -10.15 7.58 -4.21
N MET A 18 -10.72 8.34 -3.28
CA MET A 18 -10.60 8.04 -1.85
C MET A 18 -11.81 7.21 -1.41
N ILE A 19 -11.54 6.05 -0.81
CA ILE A 19 -12.57 5.17 -0.25
C ILE A 19 -12.33 5.12 1.26
N PRO A 20 -13.12 5.84 2.07
CA PRO A 20 -12.92 5.85 3.52
C PRO A 20 -13.30 4.48 4.09
N GLN A 21 -12.53 4.02 5.08
CA GLN A 21 -12.78 2.75 5.77
C GLN A 21 -12.90 1.55 4.82
N LEU A 22 -12.04 1.50 3.79
CA LEU A 22 -11.99 0.36 2.87
C LEU A 22 -11.74 -0.96 3.59
N PHE A 23 -10.98 -0.91 4.69
CA PHE A 23 -10.74 -1.99 5.62
C PHE A 23 -11.31 -1.64 6.99
N SER A 24 -11.73 -2.66 7.73
CA SER A 24 -11.97 -2.53 9.16
C SER A 24 -10.67 -2.26 9.92
N SER A 25 -10.77 -1.83 11.18
CA SER A 25 -9.58 -1.64 12.02
C SER A 25 -8.79 -2.94 12.19
N SER A 26 -9.47 -4.07 12.41
CA SER A 26 -8.82 -5.37 12.55
C SER A 26 -8.10 -5.81 11.28
N GLU A 27 -8.72 -5.65 10.11
CA GLU A 27 -8.06 -5.97 8.84
C GLU A 27 -6.86 -5.05 8.59
N THR A 28 -6.95 -3.78 9.00
CA THR A 28 -5.83 -2.84 8.90
C THR A 28 -4.67 -3.27 9.79
N ASP A 29 -4.95 -3.69 11.04
CA ASP A 29 -3.92 -4.19 11.96
C ASP A 29 -3.25 -5.46 11.41
N GLU A 30 -4.02 -6.41 10.87
CA GLU A 30 -3.49 -7.62 10.23
C GLU A 30 -2.57 -7.30 9.03
N ILE A 31 -2.95 -6.34 8.19
CA ILE A 31 -2.13 -5.89 7.07
C ILE A 31 -0.82 -5.27 7.57
N ILE A 32 -0.88 -4.44 8.61
CA ILE A 32 0.30 -3.81 9.21
C ILE A 32 1.25 -4.88 9.77
N GLU A 33 0.73 -5.84 10.53
CA GLU A 33 1.54 -6.93 11.10
C GLU A 33 2.21 -7.77 10.01
N ALA A 34 1.48 -8.13 8.95
CA ALA A 34 2.03 -8.88 7.83
C ALA A 34 3.12 -8.10 7.08
N PHE A 35 2.93 -6.78 6.92
CA PHE A 35 3.93 -5.91 6.33
C PHE A 35 5.20 -5.85 7.18
N GLU A 36 5.07 -5.59 8.48
CA GLU A 36 6.21 -5.55 9.42
C GLU A 36 6.97 -6.87 9.45
N TRP A 37 6.26 -8.01 9.51
CA TRP A 37 6.88 -9.33 9.44
C TRP A 37 7.69 -9.49 8.15
N THR A 38 7.15 -9.05 7.01
CA THR A 38 7.83 -9.17 5.71
C THR A 38 9.09 -8.32 5.65
N ILE A 39 9.08 -7.10 6.20
CA ILE A 39 10.28 -6.26 6.32
C ILE A 39 11.37 -6.98 7.11
N GLN A 40 11.02 -7.55 8.27
CA GLN A 40 12.01 -8.19 9.14
C GLN A 40 12.56 -9.48 8.58
N ASN A 41 11.73 -10.29 7.92
CA ASN A 41 12.10 -11.67 7.55
C ASN A 41 12.51 -11.83 6.08
N CYS A 42 12.05 -10.95 5.18
CA CYS A 42 12.37 -11.01 3.76
C CYS A 42 13.23 -9.83 3.31
N GLY A 43 13.07 -8.66 3.93
CA GLY A 43 13.88 -7.48 3.62
C GLY A 43 15.27 -7.49 4.26
N GLY A 44 15.48 -8.28 5.32
CA GLY A 44 16.68 -8.15 6.16
C GLY A 44 16.50 -7.16 7.32
N GLY A 45 15.29 -6.61 7.48
CA GLY A 45 14.88 -5.86 8.67
C GLY A 45 15.77 -4.66 8.98
N LYS A 46 16.16 -4.54 10.25
CA LYS A 46 17.07 -3.48 10.73
C LYS A 46 18.49 -3.54 10.16
N ASP A 47 18.90 -4.70 9.66
CA ASP A 47 20.25 -4.98 9.15
C ASP A 47 20.27 -4.97 7.60
N HIS A 48 19.26 -4.35 6.98
CA HIS A 48 19.09 -4.21 5.53
C HIS A 48 20.28 -3.50 4.88
N ASP A 49 20.95 -4.17 3.94
CA ASP A 49 22.13 -3.67 3.22
C ASP A 49 21.81 -3.13 1.81
N GLY A 50 20.53 -3.07 1.46
CA GLY A 50 20.05 -2.60 0.16
C GLY A 50 19.88 -3.69 -0.90
N SER A 51 20.29 -4.94 -0.65
CA SER A 51 20.28 -6.03 -1.64
C SER A 51 18.90 -6.68 -1.86
N SER A 52 18.08 -6.76 -0.81
CA SER A 52 16.74 -7.39 -0.85
C SER A 52 15.65 -6.37 -0.50
N ARG A 53 15.37 -5.43 -1.41
CA ARG A 53 14.37 -4.38 -1.17
C ARG A 53 12.96 -4.96 -1.12
N THR A 54 12.28 -4.72 -0.01
CA THR A 54 10.86 -5.08 0.22
C THR A 54 9.88 -3.98 -0.23
N MET A 55 10.37 -2.84 -0.73
CA MET A 55 9.57 -1.72 -1.26
C MET A 55 9.83 -1.50 -2.77
N PHE A 56 8.79 -1.03 -3.47
CA PHE A 56 8.73 -0.61 -4.89
C PHE A 56 9.99 0.14 -5.40
N PRO A 57 10.31 0.02 -6.70
CA PRO A 57 11.66 0.05 -7.24
C PRO A 57 12.29 1.46 -7.19
N GLY A 58 12.94 1.80 -6.08
CA GLY A 58 13.84 2.96 -6.00
C GLY A 58 13.17 4.33 -6.26
N PRO A 59 13.93 5.43 -6.11
CA PRO A 59 13.43 6.74 -6.49
C PRO A 59 13.11 6.74 -7.99
N ILE A 60 11.97 7.33 -8.37
CA ILE A 60 11.73 7.73 -9.76
C ILE A 60 12.84 8.74 -10.09
N GLU A 61 13.81 8.33 -10.88
CA GLU A 61 14.85 9.24 -11.39
C GLU A 61 14.14 10.28 -12.28
N HIS A 62 14.36 11.56 -11.93
CA HIS A 62 13.93 12.72 -12.72
C HIS A 62 15.02 13.11 -13.71
#